data_AF-W3ASJ4-F1
#
_entry.id   AF-W3ASJ4-F1
#
_cell.length_a   1.000
_cell.length_b   1.000
_cell.length_c   1.000
_cell.angle_alpha   90.00
_cell.angle_beta   90.00
_cell.angle_gamma   90.00
#
_symmetry.space_group_name_H-M   'P 1'
#
loop_
_entity.id
_entity.type
_entity.pdbx_description
1 polymer ?
#
loop_
_entity_poly.entity_id
_entity_poly.type
_entity_poly.pdbx_seq_one_letter_code
_entity_poly.pdbx_strand_id
1 'polypeptide(L)' 'FTKSREATKAAIRGYREINMQGIKLVKDGGYLATCSCSHFMTPELFTRTIAEAANSVHRRLRQVEYRTQCSDHPILWGEG' A
#
# COMPACT_ATOMS: atom_id res chain seq x y z
N PHE A 1 -2.77 -6.11 -10.82
CA PHE A 1 -3.82 -6.28 -9.80
C PHE A 1 -5.12 -5.58 -10.15
N THR A 2 -5.14 -4.36 -10.72
CA THR A 2 -6.39 -3.68 -11.12
C THR A 2 -6.39 -3.28 -12.60
N LYS A 3 -7.29 -3.86 -13.41
CA LYS A 3 -7.55 -3.42 -14.80
C LYS A 3 -8.87 -2.62 -14.94
N SER A 4 -9.72 -2.62 -13.91
CA SER A 4 -10.98 -1.87 -13.87
C SER A 4 -11.35 -1.51 -12.42
N ARG A 5 -12.35 -0.63 -12.25
CA ARG A 5 -12.88 -0.25 -10.93
C ARG A 5 -13.46 -1.44 -10.18
N GLU A 6 -14.09 -2.41 -10.86
CA GLU A 6 -14.59 -3.64 -10.24
C GLU A 6 -13.45 -4.53 -9.74
N ALA A 7 -12.36 -4.66 -10.51
CA ALA A 7 -11.17 -5.41 -10.12
C ALA A 7 -10.44 -4.80 -8.90
N THR A 8 -10.75 -3.56 -8.54
CA THR A 8 -10.13 -2.84 -7.42
C THR A 8 -10.46 -3.47 -6.07
N LYS A 9 -11.69 -3.97 -5.88
CA LYS A 9 -12.05 -4.65 -4.62
C LYS A 9 -11.26 -5.93 -4.39
N ALA A 10 -11.09 -6.75 -5.42
CA ALA A 10 -10.29 -7.97 -5.35
C ALA A 10 -8.81 -7.64 -5.13
N ALA A 11 -8.29 -6.61 -5.80
CA ALA A 11 -6.92 -6.15 -5.61
C ALA A 11 -6.67 -5.65 -4.18
N ILE A 12 -7.58 -4.86 -3.59
CA ILE A 12 -7.46 -4.41 -2.20
C ILE A 12 -7.30 -5.60 -1.25
N ARG A 13 -8.09 -6.66 -1.44
CA ARG A 13 -7.96 -7.89 -0.64
C ARG A 13 -6.58 -8.52 -0.79
N GLY A 14 -6.09 -8.65 -2.03
CA GLY A 14 -4.74 -9.16 -2.30
C GLY A 14 -3.63 -8.30 -1.67
N TYR A 15 -3.75 -6.97 -1.76
CA TYR A 15 -2.81 -6.05 -1.12
C TYR A 15 -2.85 -6.15 0.40
N ARG A 16 -4.03 -6.33 1.01
CA ARG A 16 -4.14 -6.55 2.45
C ARG A 16 -3.43 -7.84 2.86
N GLU A 17 -3.67 -8.93 2.12
CA GLU A 17 -3.12 -10.25 2.43
C GLU A 17 -1.59 -10.28 2.29
N ILE A 18 -1.04 -9.73 1.20
CA ILE A 18 0.43 -9.71 1.00
C ILE A 18 1.12 -8.84 2.05
N ASN A 19 0.54 -7.67 2.40
CA ASN A 19 1.08 -6.83 3.47
C ASN A 19 0.98 -7.53 4.82
N MET A 20 -0.10 -8.25 5.09
CA MET A 20 -0.28 -9.01 6.33
C MET A 20 0.84 -10.07 6.49
N GLN A 21 1.13 -10.84 5.43
CA GLN A 21 2.20 -11.83 5.46
C GLN A 21 3.57 -11.16 5.60
N GLY A 22 3.81 -10.05 4.87
CA GLY A 22 5.04 -9.26 5.00
C GLY A 22 5.26 -8.78 6.44
N ILE A 23 4.25 -8.20 7.08
CA ILE A 23 4.33 -7.72 8.47
C ILE A 23 4.64 -8.86 9.44
N LYS A 24 4.09 -10.06 9.25
CA LYS A 24 4.37 -11.23 10.11
C LYS A 24 5.82 -11.70 10.03
N LEU A 25 6.47 -11.54 8.87
CA LEU A 25 7.85 -11.97 8.63
C LEU A 25 8.88 -10.96 9.15
N VAL A 26 8.49 -9.69 9.28
CA VAL A 26 9.36 -8.64 9.82
C VAL A 26 9.56 -8.86 11.32
N LYS A 27 10.83 -8.92 11.75
CA LYS A 27 11.21 -9.02 13.17
C LYS A 27 10.83 -7.73 13.92
N ASP A 28 10.72 -7.82 15.24
CA ASP A 28 10.51 -6.63 16.08
C ASP A 28 11.64 -5.61 15.85
N GLY A 29 11.27 -4.36 15.57
CA GLY A 29 12.21 -3.29 15.19
C GLY A 29 12.70 -3.31 13.74
N GLY A 30 12.25 -4.27 12.93
CA GLY A 30 12.55 -4.33 11.49
C GLY A 30 11.77 -3.33 10.65
N TYR A 31 12.13 -3.27 9.35
CA TYR A 31 11.51 -2.37 8.38
C TYR A 31 10.68 -3.14 7.35
N LEU A 32 9.54 -2.56 6.99
CA LEU A 32 8.69 -3.03 5.89
C LEU A 32 8.69 -1.97 4.79
N ALA A 33 9.16 -2.33 3.60
CA ALA A 33 8.99 -1.54 2.38
C ALA A 33 7.84 -2.15 1.57
N THR A 34 6.82 -1.34 1.26
CA THR A 34 5.65 -1.77 0.50
C THR A 34 5.24 -0.68 -0.49
N CYS A 35 4.81 -1.06 -1.68
CA CYS A 35 4.46 -0.15 -2.75
C CYS A 35 3.28 -0.69 -3.58
N SER A 36 2.63 0.22 -4.30
CA SER A 36 1.59 -0.11 -5.27
C SER A 36 1.75 0.79 -6.50
N CYS A 37 1.85 0.18 -7.68
CA CYS A 37 1.82 0.88 -8.97
C CYS A 37 0.43 0.82 -9.64
N SER A 38 -0.59 0.35 -8.91
CA SER A 38 -1.95 0.22 -9.43
C SER A 38 -2.64 1.58 -9.44
N HIS A 39 -3.06 2.07 -10.62
CA HIS A 39 -3.69 3.40 -10.77
C HIS A 39 -4.93 3.61 -9.87
N PHE A 40 -5.79 2.59 -9.74
CA PHE A 40 -6.99 2.67 -8.90
C PHE A 40 -6.71 2.52 -7.39
N MET A 41 -5.46 2.26 -7.02
CA MET A 41 -5.02 2.20 -5.63
C MET A 41 -4.50 3.58 -5.22
N THR A 42 -5.42 4.46 -4.78
CA THR A 42 -5.05 5.80 -4.32
C THR A 42 -4.15 5.71 -3.07
N PRO A 43 -3.34 6.74 -2.79
CA PRO A 43 -2.50 6.78 -1.58
C PRO A 43 -3.29 6.55 -0.28
N GLU A 44 -4.48 7.13 -0.17
CA GLU A 44 -5.35 7.01 1.01
C GLU A 44 -5.87 5.59 1.16
N LEU A 45 -6.32 5.00 0.05
CA LEU A 45 -6.81 3.62 0.02
C LEU A 45 -5.69 2.65 0.40
N PHE A 46 -4.49 2.84 -0.16
CA PHE A 46 -3.33 2.01 0.14
C PHE A 46 -2.92 2.11 1.61
N THR A 47 -2.88 3.33 2.15
CA THR A 47 -2.56 3.59 3.56
C THR A 47 -3.56 2.89 4.48
N ARG A 48 -4.87 2.96 4.17
CA ARG A 48 -5.90 2.24 4.91
C ARG A 48 -5.71 0.73 4.83
N THR A 49 -5.41 0.19 3.64
CA THR A 49 -5.17 -1.24 3.45
C THR A 49 -3.97 -1.75 4.27
N ILE A 50 -2.88 -0.97 4.35
CA ILE A 50 -1.72 -1.30 5.20
C ILE A 50 -2.11 -1.27 6.68
N ALA A 51 -2.87 -0.24 7.11
CA ALA A 51 -3.33 -0.14 8.49
C ALA A 51 -4.23 -1.32 8.89
N GLU A 52 -5.17 -1.73 8.03
CA GLU A 52 -6.00 -2.91 8.23
C GLU A 52 -5.17 -4.20 8.32
N ALA A 53 -4.15 -4.35 7.47
CA ALA A 53 -3.25 -5.49 7.50
C ALA A 53 -2.47 -5.56 8.83
N ALA A 54 -1.94 -4.43 9.30
CA ALA A 54 -1.22 -4.32 10.58
C ALA A 54 -2.11 -4.65 11.79
N ASN A 55 -3.33 -4.10 11.80
CA ASN A 55 -4.32 -4.37 12.85
C ASN A 55 -4.71 -5.85 12.90
N SER A 56 -4.81 -6.51 11.74
CA SER A 56 -5.16 -7.93 11.63
C SER A 56 -4.13 -8.88 12.24
N VAL A 57 -2.88 -8.42 12.43
CA VAL A 57 -1.77 -9.20 13.00
C VAL A 57 -1.26 -8.63 14.31
N HIS A 58 -2.01 -7.69 14.90
CA HIS A 58 -1.69 -7.06 16.18
C HIS A 58 -0.29 -6.44 16.21
N ARG A 59 0.15 -5.85 15.09
CA ARG A 59 1.43 -5.13 15.00
C ARG A 59 1.21 -3.65 14.82
N ARG A 60 2.00 -2.83 15.51
CA ARG A 60 2.00 -1.37 15.36
C ARG A 60 3.08 -0.98 14.36
N LEU A 61 2.66 -0.36 13.26
CA LEU A 61 3.58 0.23 12.29
C LEU A 61 3.84 1.70 12.63
N ARG A 62 5.02 2.20 12.24
CA ARG A 62 5.37 3.62 12.24
C ARG A 62 5.79 3.97 10.83
N GLN A 63 5.16 5.00 10.24
CA GLN A 63 5.58 5.49 8.94
C GLN A 63 6.94 6.17 9.09
N VAL A 64 7.95 5.63 8.41
CA VAL A 64 9.31 6.19 8.37
C VAL A 64 9.45 7.15 7.20
N GLU A 65 8.91 6.75 6.04
CA GLU A 65 9.00 7.53 4.82
C GLU A 65 7.79 7.28 3.91
N TYR A 66 7.38 8.30 3.17
CA TYR A 66 6.44 8.18 2.06
C TYR A 66 7.15 8.65 0.79
N ARG A 67 7.17 7.78 -0.24
CA ARG A 67 7.80 8.07 -1.54
C ARG A 67 6.79 7.96 -2.66
N THR A 68 7.01 8.74 -3.71
CA THR A 68 6.28 8.68 -4.97
C THR A 68 7.20 8.18 -6.09
N GLN A 69 6.66 8.13 -7.31
CA GLN A 69 7.45 7.96 -8.53
C GLN A 69 8.63 8.94 -8.61
N CYS A 70 9.71 8.48 -9.25
CA CYS A 70 10.96 9.23 -9.39
C CYS A 70 10.77 10.48 -10.28
N SER A 71 11.70 11.43 -10.21
CA SER A 71 11.61 12.73 -10.90
C SER A 71 11.54 12.66 -12.42
N ASP A 72 11.96 11.54 -13.02
CA ASP A 72 11.82 11.22 -14.44
C ASP A 72 10.37 10.87 -14.84
N HIS A 73 9.50 10.65 -13.86
CA HIS A 73 8.06 10.43 -14.03
C HIS A 73 7.31 11.53 -13.26
N PRO A 74 7.07 12.72 -13.82
CA PRO A 74 6.40 13.79 -13.09
C PRO A 74 4.93 13.48 -12.81
N ILE A 75 4.45 13.84 -11.62
CA ILE A 75 3.02 13.89 -11.31
C ILE A 75 2.52 15.26 -11.76
N LEU A 76 1.53 15.30 -12.65
CA LEU A 76 0.91 16.54 -13.11
C LEU A 76 -0.16 16.98 -12.12
N TRP A 77 -0.09 18.24 -11.67
CA TRP A 77 -1.07 18.85 -10.79
C TRP A 77 -1.95 19.75 -11.65
N GLY A 78 -3.18 19.34 -11.97
CA GLY A 78 -4.14 20.22 -12.66
C GLY A 78 -4.92 19.66 -13.85
N GLU A 79 -4.99 18.34 -14.06
CA GLU A 79 -5.94 17.81 -15.04
C GLU A 79 -7.30 17.57 -14.37
N GLY A 80 -8.23 18.50 -14.63
CA GLY A 80 -9.68 18.29 -14.52
C GLY A 80 -10.25 17.87 -15.87
#